data_AF-A0AAN8FBC4-F1
#
_entry.id   AF-A0AAN8FBC4-F1
#
_cell.length_a   1.000
_cell.length_b   1.000
_cell.length_c   1.000
_cell.angle_alpha   90.00
_cell.angle_beta   90.00
_cell.angle_gamma   90.00
#
_symmetry.space_group_name_H-M   'P 1'
#
loop_
_entity.id
_entity.type
_entity.pdbx_description
1 polymer ?
#
loop_
_entity_poly.entity_id
_entity_poly.type
_entity_poly.pdbx_seq_one_letter_code
_entity_poly.pdbx_strand_id
1 'polypeptide(L)'
;MCPYGAALDQDFCPYSDCRCSSPCDKVNCKANEVCILRVPPCSSENCIPVPTCENSPCNIGDRPVIDPRTKRQFYCRDSGEICPTGFYCTGFDVEGTGVCCPGREPLLSKVKSTSCPHGDPFASSSDGTPLACSSKVNSCPSTHYCSIHPGEKIGLCCVSKRYVCGLTPERGPCSTTVPRYFYSPSNQTCTSFEYGGCAGNLNNFATREHCEAFCDGESIFERSFSIVYKNSFPDTWILLKCDTPQYTAAIPFL
;
A
#
# COMPACT_ATOMS: atom_id res chain seq x y z
N MET A 1 12.91 5.41 28.28
CA MET A 1 13.52 4.61 29.37
C MET A 1 13.92 3.25 28.82
N CYS A 2 15.09 2.74 29.19
CA CYS A 2 15.58 1.42 28.77
C CYS A 2 14.94 0.33 29.65
N PRO A 3 14.13 -0.58 29.09
CA PRO A 3 13.43 -1.60 29.87
C PRO A 3 14.39 -2.60 30.55
N TYR A 4 15.58 -2.79 29.99
CA TYR A 4 16.60 -3.73 30.51
C TYR A 4 17.87 -3.03 31.01
N GLY A 5 17.79 -1.72 31.26
CA GLY A 5 18.93 -0.90 31.66
C GLY A 5 19.74 -0.34 30.50
N ALA A 6 20.62 0.62 30.82
CA ALA A 6 21.54 1.21 29.85
C ALA A 6 22.63 0.20 29.50
N ALA A 7 23.09 0.21 28.25
CA ALA A 7 24.27 -0.57 27.90
C ALA A 7 25.50 0.12 28.48
N LEU A 8 26.40 -0.71 29.01
CA LEU A 8 27.60 -0.27 29.72
C LEU A 8 28.83 -0.56 28.89
N ASP A 9 29.84 0.28 29.02
CA ASP A 9 31.16 0.09 28.41
C ASP A 9 31.97 -0.96 29.18
N GLN A 10 33.24 -1.13 28.81
CA GLN A 10 34.14 -2.09 29.44
C GLN A 10 34.43 -1.75 30.91
N ASP A 11 34.21 -0.49 31.31
CA ASP A 11 34.41 0.03 32.66
C ASP A 11 33.09 0.09 33.46
N PHE A 12 32.02 -0.52 32.94
CA PHE A 12 30.67 -0.55 33.51
C PHE A 12 29.99 0.83 33.59
N CYS A 13 30.44 1.80 32.79
CA CYS A 13 29.82 3.11 32.68
C CYS A 13 28.76 3.12 31.56
N PRO A 14 27.60 3.78 31.75
CA PRO A 14 26.65 3.99 30.67
C PRO A 14 27.28 4.81 29.54
N TYR A 15 27.02 4.43 28.30
CA TYR A 15 27.50 5.22 27.17
C TYR A 15 26.82 6.60 27.13
N SER A 16 27.58 7.60 26.68
CA SER A 16 27.13 8.99 26.55
C SER A 16 25.98 9.17 25.55
N ASP A 17 25.76 8.21 24.65
CA ASP A 17 24.65 8.17 23.70
C ASP A 17 23.35 7.56 24.29
N CYS A 18 23.35 7.19 25.58
CA CYS A 18 22.20 6.63 26.29
C CYS A 18 21.62 5.35 25.65
N ARG A 19 22.47 4.54 25.01
CA ARG A 19 22.05 3.29 24.37
C ARG A 19 21.50 2.28 25.39
N CYS A 20 20.43 1.57 25.03
CA CYS A 20 19.85 0.52 25.88
C CYS A 20 20.52 -0.84 25.66
N SER A 21 20.57 -1.68 26.71
CA SER A 21 21.03 -3.07 26.62
C SER A 21 19.89 -3.99 26.20
N SER A 22 20.18 -5.05 25.43
CA SER A 22 19.26 -6.18 25.25
C SER A 22 19.73 -7.39 26.04
N PRO A 23 18.84 -8.16 26.71
CA PRO A 23 19.21 -9.43 27.32
C PRO A 23 19.75 -10.45 26.32
N CYS A 24 19.37 -10.35 25.05
CA CYS A 24 19.87 -11.23 23.98
C CYS A 24 21.32 -10.92 23.56
N ASP A 25 21.88 -9.75 23.90
CA ASP A 25 23.25 -9.40 23.50
C ASP A 25 24.31 -10.29 24.15
N LYS A 26 23.96 -10.95 25.27
CA LYS A 26 24.86 -11.83 26.06
C LYS A 26 24.59 -13.31 25.84
N VAL A 27 23.65 -13.66 24.95
CA VAL A 27 23.20 -15.04 24.73
C VAL A 27 23.73 -15.54 23.40
N ASN A 28 24.42 -16.69 23.43
CA ASN A 28 24.93 -17.35 22.23
C ASN A 28 24.12 -18.63 21.96
N CYS A 29 23.21 -18.57 20.97
CA CYS A 29 22.38 -19.70 20.58
C CYS A 29 23.11 -20.68 19.65
N LYS A 30 22.59 -21.90 19.48
CA LYS A 30 23.20 -22.91 18.59
C LYS A 30 23.03 -22.51 17.11
N ALA A 31 23.73 -23.22 16.21
CA ALA A 31 23.62 -22.98 14.77
C ALA A 31 22.15 -23.08 14.31
N ASN A 32 21.69 -22.05 13.56
CA ASN A 32 20.32 -21.85 13.06
C ASN A 32 19.26 -21.38 14.08
N GLU A 33 19.61 -21.22 15.36
CA GLU A 33 18.73 -20.61 16.35
C GLU A 33 19.00 -19.11 16.47
N VAL A 34 17.96 -18.36 16.87
CA VAL A 34 18.04 -16.94 17.20
C VAL A 34 17.58 -16.72 18.63
N CYS A 35 18.16 -15.74 19.31
CA CYS A 35 17.68 -15.33 20.62
C CYS A 35 16.39 -14.53 20.48
N ILE A 36 15.32 -15.03 21.08
CA ILE A 36 13.99 -14.40 21.14
C ILE A 36 13.70 -14.12 22.60
N LEU A 37 13.24 -12.90 22.91
CA LEU A 37 12.73 -12.60 24.24
C LEU A 37 11.30 -13.15 24.34
N ARG A 38 11.00 -13.94 25.37
CA ARG A 38 9.66 -14.51 25.62
C ARG A 38 9.17 -14.09 26.99
N VAL A 39 7.87 -13.82 27.11
CA VAL A 39 7.27 -13.57 28.42
C VAL A 39 7.13 -14.92 29.12
N PRO A 40 7.77 -15.15 30.28
CA PRO A 40 7.59 -16.40 31.01
C PRO A 40 6.19 -16.45 31.63
N PRO A 41 5.63 -17.65 31.90
CA PRO A 41 4.36 -17.79 32.61
C PRO A 41 4.54 -17.27 34.03
N CYS A 42 3.92 -16.14 34.33
CA CYS A 42 4.11 -15.42 35.59
C CYS A 42 2.82 -14.69 35.97
N SER A 43 2.57 -14.57 37.27
CA SER A 43 1.29 -14.07 37.79
C SER A 43 1.25 -12.56 38.03
N SER A 44 2.28 -11.80 37.61
CA SER A 44 2.34 -10.35 37.83
C SER A 44 2.20 -9.57 36.52
N GLU A 45 1.62 -8.37 36.58
CA GLU A 45 1.43 -7.50 35.41
C GLU A 45 2.75 -6.95 34.82
N ASN A 46 3.88 -7.12 35.51
CA ASN A 46 5.18 -6.54 35.16
C ASN A 46 6.23 -7.59 34.80
N CYS A 47 5.84 -8.64 34.08
CA CYS A 47 6.78 -9.67 33.72
C CYS A 47 7.75 -9.24 32.63
N ILE A 48 9.04 -9.32 32.96
CA ILE A 48 10.12 -8.96 32.08
C ILE A 48 10.38 -10.15 31.14
N PRO A 49 10.35 -9.94 29.81
CA PRO A 49 10.70 -10.98 28.87
C PRO A 49 12.12 -11.51 29.08
N VAL A 50 12.31 -12.83 28.99
CA VAL A 50 13.59 -13.52 29.17
C VAL A 50 14.10 -14.09 27.84
N PRO A 51 15.41 -14.15 27.62
CA PRO A 51 15.97 -14.70 26.38
C PRO A 51 15.79 -16.21 26.28
N THR A 52 15.39 -16.66 25.10
CA THR A 52 15.19 -18.07 24.72
C THR A 52 15.86 -18.30 23.36
N CYS A 53 16.46 -19.47 23.16
CA CYS A 53 17.04 -19.85 21.87
C CYS A 53 16.05 -20.76 21.13
N GLU A 54 15.53 -20.27 20.02
CA GLU A 54 14.52 -20.94 19.20
C GLU A 54 14.90 -20.82 17.72
N ASN A 55 14.36 -21.70 16.87
CA ASN A 55 14.42 -21.48 15.42
C ASN A 55 13.68 -20.18 15.08
N SER A 56 14.22 -19.39 14.15
CA SER A 56 13.57 -18.13 13.77
C SER A 56 12.16 -18.39 13.22
N PRO A 57 11.11 -17.76 13.77
CA PRO A 57 9.75 -17.85 13.24
C PRO A 57 9.53 -16.94 12.04
N CYS A 58 10.53 -16.12 11.69
CA CYS A 58 10.52 -15.25 10.53
C CYS A 58 10.98 -16.02 9.27
N ASN A 59 10.85 -15.38 8.10
CA ASN A 59 11.40 -15.91 6.86
C ASN A 59 12.92 -16.17 6.96
N ILE A 60 13.44 -16.99 6.05
CA ILE A 60 14.85 -17.40 6.05
C ILE A 60 15.76 -16.15 6.01
N GLY A 61 16.59 -16.01 7.06
CA GLY A 61 17.51 -14.88 7.23
C GLY A 61 16.95 -13.71 8.05
N ASP A 62 15.64 -13.65 8.27
CA ASP A 62 14.98 -12.59 9.04
C ASP A 62 14.92 -12.94 10.53
N ARG A 63 14.85 -11.89 11.36
CA ARG A 63 14.76 -11.98 12.83
C ARG A 63 13.59 -11.16 13.36
N PRO A 64 13.04 -11.51 14.53
CA PRO A 64 12.02 -10.69 15.19
C PRO A 64 12.51 -9.26 15.40
N VAL A 65 11.59 -8.31 15.26
CA VAL A 65 11.92 -6.89 15.23
C VAL A 65 12.13 -6.38 16.64
N ILE A 66 13.20 -5.61 16.80
CA ILE A 66 13.57 -4.97 18.04
C ILE A 66 13.64 -3.46 17.79
N ASP A 67 13.03 -2.68 18.68
CA ASP A 67 13.16 -1.21 18.66
C ASP A 67 14.65 -0.83 18.78
N PRO A 68 15.22 -0.10 17.81
CA PRO A 68 16.65 0.18 17.77
C PRO A 68 17.12 1.03 18.95
N ARG A 69 16.22 1.86 19.52
CA ARG A 69 16.50 2.77 20.64
C ARG A 69 16.27 2.08 21.98
N THR A 70 15.12 1.46 22.17
CA THR A 70 14.75 0.87 23.48
C THR A 70 15.22 -0.56 23.67
N LYS A 71 15.66 -1.23 22.59
CA LYS A 71 15.96 -2.67 22.56
C LYS A 71 14.79 -3.55 22.98
N ARG A 72 13.57 -3.04 22.89
CA ARG A 72 12.34 -3.79 23.16
C ARG A 72 11.96 -4.61 21.92
N GLN A 73 11.71 -5.91 22.10
CA GLN A 73 11.13 -6.74 21.05
C GLN A 73 9.64 -6.44 20.87
N PHE A 74 9.17 -6.40 19.63
CA PHE A 74 7.75 -6.22 19.32
C PHE A 74 7.02 -7.56 19.38
N TYR A 75 5.92 -7.59 20.14
CA TYR A 75 5.04 -8.73 20.31
C TYR A 75 3.67 -8.45 19.72
N CYS A 76 2.91 -9.51 19.48
CA CYS A 76 1.54 -9.47 19.01
C CYS A 76 0.72 -10.56 19.69
N ARG A 77 -0.59 -10.38 19.75
CA ARG A 77 -1.54 -11.34 20.32
C ARG A 77 -2.72 -11.52 19.38
N ASP A 78 -3.23 -12.75 19.30
CA ASP A 78 -4.41 -13.09 18.50
C ASP A 78 -5.67 -12.29 18.91
N SER A 79 -5.72 -11.77 20.14
CA SER A 79 -6.87 -11.06 20.71
C SER A 79 -6.91 -9.54 20.48
N GLY A 80 -5.94 -8.95 19.78
CA GLY A 80 -6.04 -7.54 19.37
C GLY A 80 -4.76 -6.71 19.31
N GLU A 81 -3.63 -7.20 19.85
CA GLU A 81 -2.33 -6.54 19.70
C GLU A 81 -1.70 -6.94 18.36
N ILE A 82 -1.66 -5.99 17.43
CA ILE A 82 -1.13 -6.19 16.08
C ILE A 82 0.29 -5.62 15.96
N CYS A 83 1.10 -6.25 15.13
CA CYS A 83 2.42 -5.74 14.77
C CYS A 83 2.34 -4.38 14.07
N PRO A 84 3.40 -3.55 14.15
CA PRO A 84 3.48 -2.30 13.43
C PRO A 84 3.42 -2.48 11.90
N THR A 85 3.18 -1.39 11.19
CA THR A 85 3.26 -1.28 9.72
C THR A 85 4.49 -1.96 9.16
N GLY A 86 4.33 -2.80 8.14
CA GLY A 86 5.44 -3.51 7.49
C GLY A 86 5.87 -4.81 8.17
N PHE A 87 5.22 -5.20 9.27
CA PHE A 87 5.56 -6.39 10.04
C PHE A 87 4.36 -7.33 10.17
N TYR A 88 4.62 -8.63 10.17
CA TYR A 88 3.59 -9.66 10.36
C TYR A 88 3.81 -10.42 11.66
N CYS A 89 2.70 -10.88 12.25
CA CYS A 89 2.71 -11.64 13.50
C CYS A 89 2.93 -13.13 13.20
N THR A 90 3.86 -13.77 13.89
CA THR A 90 4.17 -15.21 13.74
C THR A 90 4.82 -15.75 15.02
N GLY A 91 5.07 -17.06 15.08
CA GLY A 91 5.82 -17.68 16.18
C GLY A 91 5.10 -17.57 17.53
N PHE A 92 3.82 -17.90 17.57
CA PHE A 92 2.99 -17.88 18.77
C PHE A 92 3.44 -18.92 19.81
N ASP A 93 3.47 -18.52 21.07
CA ASP A 93 3.59 -19.43 22.20
C ASP A 93 2.23 -20.04 22.61
N VAL A 94 2.26 -20.90 23.64
CA VAL A 94 1.07 -21.58 24.16
C VAL A 94 0.02 -20.64 24.76
N GLU A 95 0.40 -19.40 25.07
CA GLU A 95 -0.50 -18.36 25.59
C GLU A 95 -1.05 -17.47 24.45
N GLY A 96 -0.71 -17.77 23.19
CA GLY A 96 -1.14 -17.00 22.02
C GLY A 96 -0.39 -15.67 21.85
N THR A 97 0.81 -15.54 22.43
CA THR A 97 1.69 -14.38 22.22
C THR A 97 2.71 -14.69 21.12
N GLY A 98 2.59 -13.98 20.01
CA GLY A 98 3.49 -14.03 18.86
C GLY A 98 4.55 -12.93 18.88
N VAL A 99 5.47 -13.00 17.93
CA VAL A 99 6.50 -12.00 17.67
C VAL A 99 6.31 -11.35 16.30
N CYS A 100 6.77 -10.11 16.17
CA CYS A 100 6.65 -9.37 14.92
C CYS A 100 7.88 -9.56 14.02
N CYS A 101 7.68 -10.03 12.80
CA CYS A 101 8.72 -10.28 11.80
C CYS A 101 8.66 -9.29 10.62
N PRO A 102 9.81 -8.94 9.99
CA PRO A 102 9.86 -8.11 8.78
C PRO A 102 9.06 -8.73 7.63
N GLY A 103 8.06 -8.02 7.12
CA GLY A 103 7.43 -8.38 5.85
C GLY A 103 8.31 -7.93 4.69
N ARG A 104 8.44 -8.74 3.64
CA ARG A 104 8.92 -8.24 2.34
C ARG A 104 7.85 -7.24 1.83
N GLU A 105 8.12 -5.95 2.03
CA GLU A 105 7.44 -4.70 1.60
C GLU A 105 5.99 -4.74 1.05
N PRO A 106 5.17 -3.70 1.30
CA PRO A 106 4.99 -2.90 2.50
C PRO A 106 3.57 -3.15 3.06
N LEU A 107 3.46 -3.72 4.26
CA LEU A 107 2.18 -3.81 4.97
C LEU A 107 1.82 -2.43 5.53
N LEU A 108 1.30 -1.56 4.68
CA LEU A 108 0.58 -0.33 5.04
C LEU A 108 -0.42 -0.68 6.16
N SER A 109 -0.10 -0.26 7.38
CA SER A 109 -0.85 -0.50 8.59
C SER A 109 -2.25 0.06 8.49
N LYS A 110 -3.10 -0.40 9.40
CA LYS A 110 -4.27 0.30 9.93
C LYS A 110 -4.03 1.82 10.15
N VAL A 111 -4.02 2.60 9.08
CA VAL A 111 -4.88 3.76 8.96
C VAL A 111 -6.23 3.13 8.63
N LYS A 112 -7.29 3.42 9.39
CA LYS A 112 -8.67 3.13 8.92
C LYS A 112 -8.70 3.58 7.46
N SER A 113 -8.82 2.64 6.55
CA SER A 113 -8.32 2.74 5.18
C SER A 113 -8.76 4.03 4.48
N THR A 114 -7.91 5.06 4.54
CA THR A 114 -8.05 6.30 3.78
C THR A 114 -7.00 6.42 2.70
N SER A 115 -6.44 5.32 2.22
CA SER A 115 -5.47 5.32 1.14
C SER A 115 -6.00 4.54 -0.04
N CYS A 116 -5.81 5.12 -1.23
CA CYS A 116 -6.05 4.41 -2.48
C CYS A 116 -4.77 3.69 -2.88
N PRO A 117 -4.87 2.58 -3.64
CA PRO A 117 -3.69 1.81 -4.06
C PRO A 117 -2.72 2.60 -4.97
N HIS A 118 -3.15 3.76 -5.45
CA HIS A 118 -2.51 4.54 -6.51
C HIS A 118 -2.33 6.02 -6.15
N GLY A 119 -2.52 6.39 -4.88
CA GLY A 119 -2.40 7.77 -4.41
C GLY A 119 -3.41 8.10 -3.30
N ASP A 120 -3.61 9.38 -3.09
CA ASP A 120 -4.58 9.87 -2.11
C ASP A 120 -6.03 9.74 -2.64
N PRO A 121 -7.01 9.49 -1.77
CA PRO A 121 -8.42 9.49 -2.17
C PRO A 121 -8.86 10.83 -2.70
N PHE A 122 -9.83 10.80 -3.62
CA PHE A 122 -10.48 12.00 -4.11
C PHE A 122 -11.21 12.73 -2.99
N ALA A 123 -10.94 14.02 -2.84
CA ALA A 123 -11.68 14.91 -1.96
C ALA A 123 -12.47 15.93 -2.79
N SER A 124 -13.79 15.97 -2.61
CA SER A 124 -14.64 16.97 -3.29
C SER A 124 -14.68 18.31 -2.56
N SER A 125 -14.22 18.34 -1.30
CA SER A 125 -14.23 19.51 -0.43
C SER A 125 -12.83 20.10 -0.31
N SER A 126 -12.73 21.43 -0.18
CA SER A 126 -11.46 22.14 0.03
C SER A 126 -10.71 21.72 1.29
N ASP A 127 -11.42 21.14 2.25
CA ASP A 127 -10.87 20.72 3.54
C ASP A 127 -10.07 19.40 3.45
N GLY A 128 -9.96 18.81 2.25
CA GLY A 128 -9.18 17.60 2.01
C GLY A 128 -9.85 16.30 2.48
N THR A 129 -11.11 16.36 2.91
CA THR A 129 -11.86 15.19 3.37
C THR A 129 -12.14 14.22 2.21
N PRO A 130 -11.69 12.95 2.29
CA PRO A 130 -11.97 11.93 1.29
C PRO A 130 -13.46 11.71 1.03
N LEU A 131 -13.84 11.61 -0.24
CA LEU A 131 -15.20 11.30 -0.66
C LEU A 131 -15.50 9.81 -0.47
N ALA A 132 -16.50 9.51 0.35
CA ALA A 132 -16.98 8.16 0.60
C ALA A 132 -17.95 7.68 -0.49
N CYS A 133 -17.95 6.37 -0.75
CA CYS A 133 -18.80 5.70 -1.72
C CYS A 133 -19.36 4.38 -1.16
N SER A 134 -20.38 3.82 -1.79
CA SER A 134 -20.98 2.55 -1.37
C SER A 134 -21.41 1.71 -2.57
N SER A 135 -21.53 0.39 -2.38
CA SER A 135 -21.93 -0.56 -3.42
C SER A 135 -23.36 -0.37 -3.94
N LYS A 136 -24.19 0.43 -3.24
CA LYS A 136 -25.58 0.73 -3.66
C LYS A 136 -25.72 2.04 -4.43
N VAL A 137 -24.77 2.97 -4.29
CA VAL A 137 -24.79 4.30 -4.92
C VAL A 137 -23.35 4.66 -5.29
N ASN A 138 -23.05 4.70 -6.59
CA ASN A 138 -21.76 5.19 -7.08
C ASN A 138 -21.72 6.71 -6.95
N SER A 139 -21.35 7.20 -5.77
CA SER A 139 -21.13 8.63 -5.50
C SER A 139 -19.80 9.14 -6.06
N CYS A 140 -19.00 8.29 -6.70
CA CYS A 140 -17.71 8.68 -7.26
C CYS A 140 -17.86 9.33 -8.65
N PRO A 141 -17.04 10.34 -8.97
CA PRO A 141 -16.94 10.87 -10.33
C PRO A 141 -16.55 9.79 -11.35
N SER A 142 -16.84 10.01 -12.63
CA SER A 142 -16.56 9.06 -13.73
C SER A 142 -15.08 8.69 -13.90
N THR A 143 -14.17 9.49 -13.34
CA THR A 143 -12.71 9.28 -13.36
C THR A 143 -12.22 8.40 -12.20
N HIS A 144 -13.09 8.11 -11.24
CA HIS A 144 -12.80 7.41 -9.99
C HIS A 144 -13.63 6.14 -9.86
N TYR A 145 -13.13 5.18 -9.10
CA TYR A 145 -13.84 3.95 -8.75
C TYR A 145 -13.99 3.85 -7.23
N CYS A 146 -15.00 3.11 -6.78
CA CYS A 146 -15.24 2.88 -5.36
C CYS A 146 -14.36 1.72 -4.86
N SER A 147 -13.37 2.03 -4.02
CA SER A 147 -12.54 1.02 -3.35
C SER A 147 -13.13 0.67 -1.99
N ILE A 148 -13.68 -0.55 -1.86
CA ILE A 148 -14.27 -1.07 -0.62
C ILE A 148 -13.36 -2.18 -0.07
N HIS A 149 -13.00 -2.09 1.21
CA HIS A 149 -12.18 -3.09 1.86
C HIS A 149 -13.00 -4.31 2.31
N PRO A 150 -12.40 -5.52 2.38
CA PRO A 150 -13.09 -6.72 2.84
C PRO A 150 -13.67 -6.53 4.25
N GLY A 151 -14.99 -6.68 4.39
CA GLY A 151 -15.70 -6.48 5.66
C GLY A 151 -16.34 -5.10 5.86
N GLU A 152 -16.08 -4.14 4.97
CA GLU A 152 -16.64 -2.78 5.05
C GLU A 152 -17.84 -2.58 4.12
N LYS A 153 -18.79 -1.72 4.52
CA LYS A 153 -19.98 -1.34 3.71
C LYS A 153 -19.81 -0.03 2.95
N ILE A 154 -18.78 0.73 3.31
CA ILE A 154 -18.45 2.05 2.79
C ILE A 154 -17.02 1.99 2.29
N GLY A 155 -16.78 2.53 1.09
CA GLY A 155 -15.47 2.64 0.46
C GLY A 155 -15.10 4.10 0.19
N LEU A 156 -14.00 4.28 -0.53
CA LEU A 156 -13.49 5.60 -0.94
C LEU A 156 -13.36 5.71 -2.45
N CYS A 157 -13.52 6.93 -2.95
CA CYS A 157 -13.32 7.23 -4.36
C CYS A 157 -11.84 7.33 -4.69
N CYS A 158 -11.34 6.34 -5.42
CA CYS A 158 -9.95 6.22 -5.84
C CYS A 158 -9.80 6.49 -7.32
N VAL A 159 -8.73 7.17 -7.72
CA VAL A 159 -8.50 7.48 -9.13
C VAL A 159 -8.30 6.19 -9.94
N SER A 160 -8.98 6.07 -11.08
CA SER A 160 -8.84 4.88 -11.92
C SER A 160 -7.54 4.91 -12.72
N LYS A 161 -6.91 3.73 -12.88
CA LYS A 161 -5.75 3.57 -13.77
C LYS A 161 -6.05 4.05 -15.19
N ARG A 162 -7.23 3.73 -15.71
CA ARG A 162 -7.71 4.16 -17.04
C ARG A 162 -7.69 5.68 -17.20
N TYR A 163 -8.09 6.42 -16.17
CA TYR A 163 -8.05 7.87 -16.21
C TYR A 163 -6.60 8.36 -16.21
N VAL A 164 -5.78 7.91 -15.25
CA VAL A 164 -4.38 8.36 -15.11
C VAL A 164 -3.58 8.06 -16.38
N CYS A 165 -3.60 6.83 -16.88
CA CYS A 165 -2.84 6.43 -18.07
C CYS A 165 -3.37 7.08 -19.36
N GLY A 166 -4.56 7.67 -19.34
CA GLY A 166 -5.14 8.41 -20.47
C GLY A 166 -4.80 9.90 -20.51
N LEU A 167 -4.18 10.46 -19.46
CA LEU A 167 -3.83 11.88 -19.42
C LEU A 167 -2.60 12.17 -20.30
N THR A 168 -2.54 13.35 -20.90
CA THR A 168 -1.32 13.84 -21.55
C THR A 168 -0.29 14.25 -20.51
N PRO A 169 1.03 14.13 -20.77
CA PRO A 169 2.04 14.60 -19.83
C PRO A 169 1.92 16.10 -19.61
N GLU A 170 2.10 16.55 -18.37
CA GLU A 170 1.99 17.96 -18.00
C GLU A 170 3.24 18.41 -17.25
N ARG A 171 3.98 19.36 -17.84
CA ARG A 171 5.20 19.93 -17.25
C ARG A 171 4.91 20.74 -15.99
N GLY A 172 3.74 21.39 -15.90
CA GLY A 172 3.43 22.34 -14.84
C GLY A 172 4.17 23.69 -15.01
N PRO A 173 3.87 24.68 -14.16
CA PRO A 173 4.31 26.06 -14.34
C PRO A 173 5.72 26.33 -13.79
N CYS A 174 6.27 25.44 -12.97
CA CYS A 174 7.61 25.60 -12.42
C CYS A 174 8.70 25.37 -13.50
N SER A 175 9.85 25.98 -13.30
CA SER A 175 10.95 26.01 -14.28
C SER A 175 12.08 25.01 -14.00
N THR A 176 11.91 24.12 -13.01
CA THR A 176 12.87 23.05 -12.74
C THR A 176 12.79 22.01 -13.86
N THR A 177 13.89 21.32 -14.15
CA THR A 177 13.88 20.20 -15.10
C THR A 177 14.10 18.92 -14.33
N VAL A 178 13.02 18.19 -14.07
CA VAL A 178 13.03 16.89 -13.40
C VAL A 178 12.64 15.83 -14.41
N PRO A 179 13.52 14.86 -14.74
CA PRO A 179 13.14 13.77 -15.63
C PRO A 179 12.08 12.91 -14.96
N ARG A 180 10.97 12.69 -15.66
CA ARG A 180 9.83 11.87 -15.24
C ARG A 180 9.37 11.01 -16.40
N TYR A 181 8.53 10.02 -16.12
CA TYR A 181 7.96 9.12 -17.10
C TYR A 181 6.45 9.30 -17.15
N PHE A 182 5.87 9.20 -18.34
CA PHE A 182 4.42 9.17 -18.56
C PHE A 182 4.08 8.00 -19.48
N TYR A 183 2.87 7.48 -19.35
CA TYR A 183 2.37 6.46 -20.26
C TYR A 183 1.81 7.11 -21.52
N SER A 184 2.27 6.67 -22.69
CA SER A 184 1.74 7.08 -23.99
C SER A 184 0.77 6.02 -24.51
N PRO A 185 -0.55 6.29 -24.56
CA PRO A 185 -1.52 5.34 -25.10
C PRO A 185 -1.30 5.04 -26.59
N SER A 186 -0.80 6.02 -27.35
CA SER A 186 -0.54 5.87 -28.78
C SER A 186 0.61 4.89 -29.05
N ASN A 187 1.63 4.92 -28.20
CA ASN A 187 2.81 4.08 -28.35
C ASN A 187 2.73 2.81 -27.48
N GLN A 188 1.75 2.74 -26.58
CA GLN A 188 1.58 1.70 -25.57
C GLN A 188 2.85 1.49 -24.73
N THR A 189 3.56 2.58 -24.42
CA THR A 189 4.84 2.52 -23.72
C THR A 189 5.03 3.74 -22.81
N CYS A 190 5.78 3.54 -21.73
CA CYS A 190 6.22 4.62 -20.86
C CYS A 190 7.41 5.38 -21.45
N THR A 191 7.25 6.69 -21.64
CA THR A 191 8.24 7.57 -22.25
C THR A 191 8.66 8.66 -21.26
N SER A 192 9.92 9.09 -21.30
CA SER A 192 10.40 10.18 -20.45
C SER A 192 9.92 11.56 -20.95
N PHE A 193 9.64 12.47 -20.02
CA PHE A 193 9.36 13.87 -20.28
C PHE A 193 9.99 14.77 -19.20
N GLU A 194 10.09 16.07 -19.51
CA GLU A 194 10.58 17.07 -18.54
C GLU A 194 9.44 17.59 -17.68
N TYR A 195 9.52 17.35 -16.38
CA TYR A 195 8.60 17.91 -15.40
C TYR A 195 9.20 19.14 -14.72
N GLY A 196 8.38 20.19 -14.64
CA GLY A 196 8.69 21.52 -14.10
C GLY A 196 9.03 21.55 -12.62
N GLY A 197 8.77 20.46 -11.89
CA GLY A 197 9.03 20.33 -10.45
C GLY A 197 7.85 20.72 -9.55
N CYS A 198 6.78 21.31 -10.09
CA CYS A 198 5.54 21.54 -9.35
C CYS A 198 4.30 21.42 -10.25
N ALA A 199 3.14 21.19 -9.61
CA ALA A 199 1.85 20.94 -10.26
C ALA A 199 1.93 19.78 -11.29
N GLY A 200 1.24 19.89 -12.43
CA GLY A 200 1.09 18.79 -13.36
C GLY A 200 -0.01 17.82 -12.93
N ASN A 201 -0.08 16.69 -13.64
CA ASN A 201 -1.10 15.68 -13.41
C ASN A 201 -0.52 14.32 -13.00
N LEU A 202 -1.41 13.36 -12.80
CA LEU A 202 -1.09 12.04 -12.25
C LEU A 202 -0.34 11.12 -13.23
N ASN A 203 -0.33 11.41 -14.54
CA ASN A 203 0.49 10.66 -15.51
C ASN A 203 1.95 11.13 -15.46
N ASN A 204 2.54 11.01 -14.27
CA ASN A 204 3.86 11.52 -13.93
C ASN A 204 4.50 10.57 -12.91
N PHE A 205 5.39 9.72 -13.39
CA PHE A 205 6.04 8.68 -12.62
C PHE A 205 7.54 8.98 -12.47
N ALA A 206 8.09 8.65 -11.30
CA ALA A 206 9.51 8.85 -11.03
C ALA A 206 10.42 7.91 -11.83
N THR A 207 9.96 6.69 -12.10
CA THR A 207 10.72 5.67 -12.82
C THR A 207 9.88 5.05 -13.94
N ARG A 208 10.57 4.50 -14.94
CA ARG A 208 9.94 3.81 -16.05
C ARG A 208 9.18 2.57 -15.57
N GLU A 209 9.79 1.81 -14.67
CA GLU A 209 9.25 0.57 -14.12
C GLU A 209 7.98 0.83 -13.32
N HIS A 210 7.88 1.96 -12.61
CA HIS A 210 6.65 2.34 -11.92
C HIS A 210 5.54 2.70 -12.90
N CYS A 211 5.85 3.44 -13.96
CA CYS A 211 4.90 3.74 -15.03
C CYS A 211 4.39 2.46 -15.71
N GLU A 212 5.31 1.55 -16.06
CA GLU A 212 4.99 0.27 -16.68
C GLU A 212 4.17 -0.59 -15.70
N ALA A 213 4.61 -0.81 -14.46
CA ALA A 213 3.81 -1.57 -13.49
C ALA A 213 2.41 -0.97 -13.21
N PHE A 214 2.26 0.34 -13.37
CA PHE A 214 0.99 1.03 -13.16
C PHE A 214 0.04 0.87 -14.36
N CYS A 215 0.54 1.11 -15.58
CA CYS A 215 -0.25 1.15 -16.82
C CYS A 215 -0.19 -0.14 -17.66
N ASP A 216 0.89 -0.93 -17.57
CA ASP A 216 0.98 -2.26 -18.17
C ASP A 216 0.11 -3.24 -17.40
N GLY A 217 -0.79 -3.88 -18.14
CA GLY A 217 -1.93 -4.61 -17.58
C GLY A 217 -3.25 -4.17 -18.21
N GLU A 218 -3.28 -2.97 -18.80
CA GLU A 218 -4.23 -2.64 -19.86
C GLU A 218 -3.54 -2.93 -21.20
N SER A 219 -3.36 -4.22 -21.53
CA SER A 219 -3.63 -4.57 -22.91
C SER A 219 -5.01 -4.00 -23.17
N ILE A 220 -5.10 -3.01 -24.07
CA ILE A 220 -6.36 -2.49 -24.58
C ILE A 220 -6.98 -3.62 -25.40
N PHE A 221 -7.33 -4.74 -24.76
CA PHE A 221 -8.44 -5.53 -25.22
C PHE A 221 -9.61 -4.61 -25.02
N GLU A 222 -10.11 -4.10 -26.14
CA GLU A 222 -11.44 -3.54 -26.28
C GLU A 222 -12.44 -4.37 -25.48
N ARG A 223 -12.63 -4.06 -24.18
CA ARG A 223 -13.90 -4.32 -23.54
C ARG A 223 -14.82 -3.23 -24.03
N SER A 224 -15.26 -3.43 -25.26
CA SER A 224 -16.58 -3.06 -25.73
C SER A 224 -17.57 -3.43 -24.62
N PHE A 225 -17.89 -2.49 -23.74
CA PHE A 225 -19.07 -2.61 -22.91
C PHE A 225 -20.25 -2.31 -23.81
N SER A 226 -20.87 -3.38 -24.30
CA SER A 226 -22.25 -3.32 -24.78
C SER A 226 -23.14 -2.90 -23.61
N ILE A 227 -23.65 -1.67 -23.63
CA ILE A 227 -24.78 -1.33 -22.76
C ILE A 227 -26.01 -2.02 -23.36
N VAL A 228 -26.49 -3.07 -22.71
CA VAL A 228 -27.80 -3.66 -23.02
C VAL A 228 -28.86 -2.74 -22.43
N TYR A 229 -29.38 -1.80 -23.24
CA TYR A 229 -30.67 -1.18 -22.93
C TYR A 229 -31.77 -2.16 -23.33
N LYS A 230 -32.46 -2.71 -22.32
CA LYS A 230 -33.77 -3.31 -22.54
C LYS A 230 -34.74 -2.17 -22.82
N ASN A 231 -35.08 -1.95 -24.09
CA ASN A 231 -36.35 -1.33 -24.43
C ASN A 231 -37.26 -2.38 -25.05
N SER A 232 -38.50 -2.33 -24.58
CA SER A 232 -39.60 -3.15 -25.07
C SER A 232 -39.81 -2.89 -26.57
N PHE A 233 -39.76 -3.95 -27.37
CA PHE A 233 -40.45 -4.24 -28.65
C PHE A 233 -39.52 -5.06 -29.59
N PRO A 234 -40.06 -6.07 -30.31
CA PRO A 234 -39.26 -7.12 -30.93
C PRO A 234 -38.77 -6.77 -32.35
N ASP A 235 -37.63 -7.37 -32.70
CA ASP A 235 -37.12 -7.62 -34.05
C ASP A 235 -36.75 -6.43 -34.94
N THR A 236 -35.54 -5.88 -34.74
CA THR A 236 -34.57 -5.49 -35.80
C THR A 236 -33.33 -4.83 -35.19
N TRP A 237 -32.13 -5.18 -35.67
CA TRP A 237 -30.85 -4.60 -35.23
C TRP A 237 -30.30 -3.67 -36.33
N ILE A 238 -30.05 -2.39 -36.01
CA ILE A 238 -29.24 -1.49 -36.86
C ILE A 238 -28.01 -1.07 -36.05
N LEU A 239 -26.82 -1.34 -36.59
CA LEU A 239 -25.54 -0.87 -36.05
C LEU A 239 -25.20 0.48 -36.69
N LEU A 240 -25.08 1.53 -35.88
CA LEU A 240 -24.38 2.76 -36.26
C LEU A 240 -23.07 2.83 -35.47
N LYS A 241 -21.94 2.79 -36.19
CA LYS A 241 -20.62 3.14 -35.67
C LYS A 241 -20.43 4.65 -35.81
N CYS A 242 -20.13 5.31 -34.71
CA CYS A 242 -19.71 6.71 -34.73
C CYS A 242 -18.19 6.77 -34.61
N ASP A 243 -17.49 6.75 -35.74
CA ASP A 243 -16.11 7.21 -35.83
C ASP A 243 -16.07 8.57 -36.55
N THR A 244 -15.97 9.63 -35.73
CA THR A 244 -15.56 11.01 -36.07
C THR A 244 -16.49 11.88 -36.95
N PRO A 245 -16.33 13.23 -36.92
CA PRO A 245 -17.43 14.17 -37.15
C PRO A 245 -17.58 14.48 -38.62
N GLN A 246 -18.64 13.98 -39.26
CA GLN A 246 -19.29 14.67 -40.36
C GLN A 246 -20.65 14.03 -40.65
N TYR A 247 -21.69 14.85 -40.55
CA TYR A 247 -23.05 14.50 -40.93
C TYR A 247 -23.10 14.16 -42.43
N THR A 248 -23.57 12.98 -42.79
CA THR A 248 -24.44 12.78 -43.98
C THR A 248 -25.32 11.56 -43.77
N ALA A 249 -26.62 11.75 -43.97
CA ALA A 249 -27.62 10.69 -43.97
C ALA A 249 -27.68 10.06 -45.37
N ALA A 250 -27.71 8.72 -45.44
CA ALA A 250 -28.05 8.00 -46.66
C ALA A 250 -29.10 6.94 -46.32
N ILE A 251 -30.33 7.17 -46.79
CA ILE A 251 -31.40 6.17 -46.87
C ILE A 251 -31.29 5.50 -48.23
N PRO A 252 -31.33 4.16 -48.31
CA PRO A 252 -31.88 3.52 -49.50
C PRO A 252 -32.99 2.52 -49.14
N PHE A 253 -34.17 2.83 -49.68
CA PHE A 253 -35.22 1.99 -50.23
C PHE A 253 -35.28 0.49 -49.84
N LEU A 254 -36.37 0.10 -49.16
CA LEU A 254 -37.55 -0.51 -49.80
C LEU A 254 -38.76 -0.48 -48.83
#